data_AF-A0A9R1WEC3-F1
#
_entry.id   AF-A0A9R1WEC3-F1
#
_cell.length_a   1.000
_cell.length_b   1.000
_cell.length_c   1.000
_cell.angle_alpha   90.00
_cell.angle_beta   90.00
_cell.angle_gamma   90.00
#
_symmetry.space_group_name_H-M   'P 1'
#
loop_
_entity.id
_entity.type
_entity.pdbx_description
1 polymer ?
#
loop_
_entity_poly.entity_id
_entity_poly.type
_entity_poly.pdbx_seq_one_letter_code
_entity_poly.pdbx_strand_id
1 'polypeptide(L)'
;MLLTTRVKVAKTFDFNLMGASSRSCKYVLNTLMQTFQNKQLAHAVNVRTLDNLITELLRWLLNKRVPRMDDGSQLLNALNFLMLKILDNAERTSSFMVLISLLKPLDPSRWSAPPSNESFATRNSKFSELVVKCLIKLTKVLQNTTYEVDLDRILQSIHVYLQDLGKEEIRGVYLLRLPTIMMHLHFVIHNHNQLVTKPIITSNLAGADDKPLRMVKTVLHELVKLRGTAIKGHLSMVPVDMELLPIILAYIDHNLQQELSAIFKKIGDKQTCSIGLYELYRITQLYPQV
;
A
#
# COMPACT_ATOMS: atom_id res chain seq x y z
N MET A 1 21.93 -24.48 9.43
CA MET A 1 21.51 -24.46 8.01
C MET A 1 20.75 -23.18 7.63
N LEU A 2 19.74 -22.73 8.39
CA LEU A 2 18.93 -21.53 8.08
C LEU A 2 19.71 -20.18 8.07
N LEU A 3 20.72 -20.02 8.95
CA LEU A 3 21.58 -18.82 8.96
C LEU A 3 22.45 -18.70 7.70
N THR A 4 22.90 -19.84 7.15
CA THR A 4 23.72 -19.90 5.95
C THR A 4 22.91 -19.57 4.70
N THR A 5 21.63 -19.92 4.68
CA THR A 5 20.68 -19.52 3.63
C THR A 5 20.41 -18.02 3.68
N ARG A 6 20.21 -17.43 4.87
CA ARG A 6 19.94 -15.99 5.03
C ARG A 6 21.05 -15.10 4.47
N VAL A 7 22.32 -15.48 4.68
CA VAL A 7 23.49 -14.73 4.15
C VAL A 7 23.67 -14.95 2.65
N LYS A 8 23.42 -16.16 2.13
CA LYS A 8 23.50 -16.44 0.68
C LYS A 8 22.40 -15.75 -0.10
N VAL A 9 21.16 -15.78 0.43
CA VAL A 9 20.01 -14.98 -0.03
C VAL A 9 20.44 -13.51 -0.10
N ALA A 10 20.81 -12.88 1.01
CA ALA A 10 21.21 -11.47 1.02
C ALA A 10 22.33 -11.11 0.01
N LYS A 11 23.36 -11.96 -0.13
CA LYS A 11 24.46 -11.76 -1.10
C LYS A 11 24.05 -11.97 -2.56
N THR A 12 23.08 -12.83 -2.85
CA THR A 12 22.48 -12.97 -4.18
C THR A 12 21.60 -11.77 -4.54
N PHE A 13 21.15 -10.98 -3.55
CA PHE A 13 20.24 -9.83 -3.75
C PHE A 13 20.92 -8.46 -3.89
N ASP A 14 22.22 -8.33 -3.58
CA ASP A 14 23.04 -7.15 -3.95
C ASP A 14 23.37 -7.09 -5.46
N PHE A 15 22.77 -7.99 -6.25
CA PHE A 15 23.02 -8.10 -7.67
C PHE A 15 22.31 -6.96 -8.42
N ASN A 16 23.05 -5.87 -8.62
CA ASN A 16 22.75 -4.88 -9.64
C ASN A 16 22.76 -5.60 -11.01
N LEU A 17 21.60 -6.11 -11.43
CA LEU A 17 21.41 -6.81 -12.71
C LEU A 17 21.59 -5.89 -13.93
N MET A 18 21.90 -4.60 -13.74
CA MET A 18 21.98 -3.57 -14.79
C MET A 18 23.05 -3.78 -15.87
N GLY A 19 23.84 -4.87 -15.83
CA GLY A 19 24.83 -5.22 -16.86
C GLY A 19 25.01 -6.72 -17.11
N ALA A 20 24.11 -7.57 -16.63
CA ALA A 20 24.26 -9.03 -16.73
C ALA A 20 23.80 -9.57 -18.09
N SER A 21 24.53 -10.56 -18.64
CA SER A 21 24.11 -11.29 -19.85
C SER A 21 22.75 -11.98 -19.67
N SER A 22 22.02 -12.23 -20.77
CA SER A 22 20.74 -12.97 -20.74
C SER A 22 20.86 -14.31 -19.99
N ARG A 23 22.00 -15.00 -20.11
CA ARG A 23 22.30 -16.25 -19.42
C ARG A 23 22.36 -16.10 -17.90
N SER A 24 23.07 -15.09 -17.40
CA SER A 24 23.16 -14.81 -15.96
C SER A 24 21.79 -14.47 -15.37
N CYS A 25 20.97 -13.72 -16.11
CA CYS A 25 19.62 -13.35 -15.67
C CYS A 25 18.73 -14.59 -15.51
N LYS A 26 18.76 -15.53 -16.47
CA LYS A 26 18.00 -16.80 -16.38
C LYS A 26 18.38 -17.62 -15.14
N TYR A 27 19.67 -17.73 -14.81
CA TYR A 27 20.10 -18.48 -13.62
C TYR A 27 19.59 -17.84 -12.33
N VAL A 28 19.65 -16.52 -12.21
CA VAL A 28 19.11 -15.80 -11.05
C VAL A 28 17.60 -16.02 -10.96
N LEU A 29 16.85 -15.77 -12.03
CA LEU A 29 15.39 -15.94 -12.03
C LEU A 29 14.97 -17.36 -11.67
N ASN A 30 15.65 -18.38 -12.19
CA ASN A 30 15.38 -19.77 -11.84
C ASN A 30 15.66 -20.05 -10.36
N THR A 31 16.77 -19.54 -9.82
CA THR A 31 17.12 -19.70 -8.40
C THR A 31 16.07 -19.04 -7.50
N LEU A 32 15.62 -17.83 -7.87
CA LEU A 32 14.57 -17.11 -7.13
C LEU A 32 13.22 -17.82 -7.24
N MET A 33 12.89 -18.33 -8.42
CA MET A 33 11.68 -19.13 -8.63
C MET A 33 11.66 -20.34 -7.69
N GLN A 34 12.77 -21.08 -7.59
CA GLN A 34 12.88 -22.23 -6.66
C GLN A 34 12.82 -21.80 -5.19
N THR A 35 13.41 -20.66 -4.85
CA THR A 35 13.40 -20.12 -3.48
C THR A 35 11.97 -19.80 -3.03
N PHE A 36 11.20 -19.09 -3.87
CA PHE A 36 9.83 -18.70 -3.56
C PHE A 36 8.80 -19.82 -3.76
N GLN A 37 9.19 -20.95 -4.36
CA GLN A 37 8.37 -22.18 -4.36
C GLN A 37 8.44 -22.93 -3.02
N ASN A 38 9.51 -22.76 -2.25
CA ASN A 38 9.62 -23.33 -0.92
C ASN A 38 9.00 -22.37 0.12
N LYS A 39 7.81 -22.71 0.66
CA LYS A 39 7.07 -21.84 1.59
C LYS A 39 7.90 -21.39 2.79
N GLN A 40 8.74 -22.26 3.36
CA GLN A 40 9.59 -21.94 4.51
C GLN A 40 10.64 -20.88 4.15
N LEU A 41 11.30 -21.04 2.99
CA LEU A 41 12.27 -20.06 2.53
C LEU A 41 11.60 -18.74 2.14
N ALA A 42 10.47 -18.80 1.44
CA ALA A 42 9.70 -17.63 1.02
C ALA A 42 9.23 -16.78 2.23
N HIS A 43 8.76 -17.43 3.30
CA HIS A 43 8.35 -16.74 4.54
C HIS A 43 9.54 -16.26 5.38
N ALA A 44 10.72 -16.87 5.25
CA ALA A 44 11.93 -16.44 5.94
C ALA A 44 12.61 -15.21 5.31
N VAL A 45 12.17 -14.78 4.12
CA VAL A 45 12.66 -13.54 3.49
C VAL A 45 12.18 -12.35 4.31
N ASN A 46 13.12 -11.55 4.81
CA ASN A 46 12.79 -10.37 5.60
C ASN A 46 12.24 -9.23 4.72
N VAL A 47 11.51 -8.29 5.34
CA VAL A 47 10.86 -7.14 4.69
C VAL A 47 11.81 -6.34 3.80
N ARG A 48 13.04 -6.05 4.25
CA ARG A 48 14.02 -5.26 3.46
C ARG A 48 14.47 -5.99 2.21
N THR A 49 14.73 -7.29 2.32
CA THR A 49 15.09 -8.11 1.15
C THR A 49 13.92 -8.23 0.18
N LEU A 50 12.70 -8.37 0.69
CA LEU A 50 11.49 -8.41 -0.12
C LEU A 50 11.25 -7.07 -0.85
N ASP A 51 11.49 -5.94 -0.18
CA ASP A 51 11.44 -4.59 -0.76
C ASP A 51 12.39 -4.43 -1.96
N ASN A 52 13.67 -4.73 -1.75
CA ASN A 52 14.67 -4.67 -2.81
C ASN A 52 14.30 -5.58 -4.00
N LEU A 53 13.80 -6.78 -3.71
CA LEU A 53 13.38 -7.75 -4.72
C LEU A 53 12.21 -7.25 -5.57
N ILE A 54 11.13 -6.83 -4.92
CA ILE A 54 9.93 -6.34 -5.61
C ILE A 54 10.29 -5.08 -6.40
N THR A 55 11.05 -4.16 -5.81
CA THR A 55 11.50 -2.93 -6.49
C THR A 55 12.26 -3.26 -7.77
N GLU A 56 13.28 -4.11 -7.71
CA GLU A 56 14.08 -4.44 -8.90
C GLU A 56 13.29 -5.23 -9.94
N LEU A 57 12.43 -6.16 -9.55
CA LEU A 57 11.57 -6.89 -10.50
C LEU A 57 10.60 -5.95 -11.23
N LEU A 58 9.93 -5.06 -10.51
CA LEU A 58 9.02 -4.07 -11.10
C LEU A 58 9.76 -3.11 -12.04
N ARG A 59 10.98 -2.69 -11.69
CA ARG A 59 11.84 -1.89 -12.57
C ARG A 59 12.23 -2.64 -13.84
N TRP A 60 12.53 -3.92 -13.74
CA TRP A 60 12.83 -4.78 -14.89
C TRP A 60 11.62 -4.98 -15.80
N LEU A 61 10.43 -5.16 -15.24
CA LEU A 61 9.19 -5.25 -16.01
C LEU A 61 8.89 -3.98 -16.82
N LEU A 62 9.37 -2.81 -16.38
CA LEU A 62 9.25 -1.55 -17.11
C LEU A 62 10.40 -1.27 -18.08
N ASN A 63 11.49 -2.04 -18.00
CA ASN A 63 12.70 -1.72 -18.73
C ASN A 63 12.56 -2.10 -20.21
N LYS A 64 12.43 -1.08 -21.07
CA LYS A 64 12.31 -1.21 -22.54
C LYS A 64 13.50 -1.92 -23.21
N ARG A 65 14.63 -2.11 -22.52
CA ARG A 65 15.77 -2.87 -23.05
C ARG A 65 15.58 -4.37 -22.93
N VAL A 66 14.80 -4.85 -21.95
CA VAL A 66 14.59 -6.28 -21.69
C VAL A 66 14.03 -7.03 -22.89
N PRO A 67 12.98 -6.54 -23.59
CA PRO A 67 12.48 -7.21 -24.80
C PRO A 67 13.48 -7.25 -25.97
N ARG A 68 14.51 -6.39 -25.95
CA ARG A 68 15.55 -6.32 -27.00
C ARG A 68 16.74 -7.24 -26.72
N MET A 69 16.76 -7.91 -25.57
CA MET A 69 17.79 -8.90 -25.23
C MET A 69 17.50 -10.23 -25.93
N ASP A 70 18.53 -11.08 -26.07
CA ASP A 70 18.36 -12.47 -26.50
C ASP A 70 17.41 -13.19 -25.53
N ASP A 71 16.37 -13.82 -26.08
CA ASP A 71 15.23 -14.40 -25.34
C ASP A 71 14.44 -13.40 -24.47
N GLY A 72 14.44 -12.11 -24.82
CA GLY A 72 13.82 -11.03 -24.05
C GLY A 72 12.33 -11.24 -23.71
N SER A 73 11.55 -11.83 -24.62
CA SER A 73 10.14 -12.17 -24.37
C SER A 73 10.00 -13.27 -23.29
N GLN A 74 10.81 -14.32 -23.36
CA GLN A 74 10.83 -15.37 -22.34
C GLN A 74 11.29 -14.81 -20.99
N LEU A 75 12.24 -13.88 -21.01
CA LEU A 75 12.73 -13.22 -19.81
C LEU A 75 11.65 -12.36 -19.15
N LEU A 76 10.90 -11.60 -19.93
CA LEU A 76 9.78 -10.81 -19.44
C LEU A 76 8.68 -11.70 -18.83
N ASN A 77 8.39 -12.84 -19.46
CA ASN A 77 7.46 -13.82 -18.91
C ASN A 77 7.97 -14.42 -17.60
N ALA A 78 9.25 -14.80 -17.52
CA ALA A 78 9.86 -15.33 -16.31
C ALA A 78 9.84 -14.31 -15.15
N LEU A 79 10.09 -13.03 -15.43
CA LEU A 79 9.96 -11.94 -14.47
C LEU A 79 8.52 -11.81 -13.94
N ASN A 80 7.53 -11.82 -14.83
CA ASN A 80 6.12 -11.77 -14.45
C ASN A 80 5.71 -12.99 -13.60
N PHE A 81 6.13 -14.20 -13.99
CA PHE A 81 5.86 -15.40 -13.21
C PHE A 81 6.54 -15.36 -11.84
N LEU A 82 7.77 -14.85 -11.75
CA LEU A 82 8.48 -14.72 -10.49
C LEU A 82 7.77 -13.71 -9.58
N MET A 83 7.33 -12.57 -10.11
CA MET A 83 6.56 -11.58 -9.34
C MET A 83 5.28 -12.22 -8.76
N LEU A 84 4.52 -12.97 -9.57
CA LEU A 84 3.34 -13.69 -9.08
C LEU A 84 3.71 -14.73 -8.01
N LYS A 85 4.79 -15.49 -8.22
CA LYS A 85 5.25 -16.50 -7.26
C LYS A 85 5.64 -15.88 -5.92
N ILE A 86 6.27 -14.71 -5.94
CA ILE A 86 6.59 -13.93 -4.73
C ILE A 86 5.30 -13.52 -4.02
N LEU A 87 4.33 -12.92 -4.72
CA LEU A 87 3.06 -12.50 -4.12
C LEU A 87 2.24 -13.66 -3.54
N ASP A 88 2.32 -14.84 -4.15
CA ASP A 88 1.57 -16.01 -3.69
C ASP A 88 2.21 -16.68 -2.45
N ASN A 89 3.53 -16.55 -2.24
CA ASN A 89 4.27 -17.36 -1.25
C ASN A 89 5.07 -16.57 -0.20
N ALA A 90 5.37 -15.29 -0.43
CA ALA A 90 6.03 -14.44 0.56
C ALA A 90 5.10 -14.18 1.75
N GLU A 91 5.68 -13.80 2.89
CA GLU A 91 4.90 -13.42 4.07
C GLU A 91 3.99 -12.23 3.73
N ARG A 92 2.70 -12.37 4.03
CA ARG A 92 1.63 -11.49 3.52
C ARG A 92 1.73 -10.08 4.09
N THR A 93 1.98 -9.94 5.38
CA THR A 93 2.12 -8.64 6.05
C THR A 93 3.25 -7.83 5.42
N SER A 94 4.42 -8.46 5.26
CA SER A 94 5.60 -7.88 4.61
C SER A 94 5.29 -7.47 3.17
N SER A 95 4.57 -8.31 2.43
CA SER A 95 4.20 -8.03 1.05
C SER A 95 3.28 -6.81 0.93
N PHE A 96 2.28 -6.68 1.82
CA PHE A 96 1.42 -5.48 1.87
C PHE A 96 2.21 -4.23 2.23
N MET A 97 3.03 -4.27 3.30
CA MET A 97 3.82 -3.12 3.74
C MET A 97 4.76 -2.61 2.63
N VAL A 98 5.50 -3.52 2.00
CA VAL A 98 6.42 -3.20 0.90
C VAL A 98 5.66 -2.54 -0.25
N LEU A 99 4.58 -3.15 -0.72
CA LEU A 99 3.82 -2.61 -1.85
C LEU A 99 3.15 -1.26 -1.53
N ILE A 100 2.65 -1.06 -0.30
CA ILE A 100 2.12 0.24 0.14
C ILE A 100 3.22 1.30 0.15
N SER A 101 4.43 0.97 0.63
CA SER A 101 5.55 1.92 0.57
C SER A 101 6.00 2.26 -0.85
N LEU A 102 5.95 1.29 -1.78
CA LEU A 102 6.35 1.44 -3.17
C LEU A 102 5.33 2.19 -4.04
N LEU A 103 4.15 2.53 -3.51
CA LEU A 103 3.23 3.45 -4.18
C LEU A 103 3.79 4.89 -4.23
N LYS A 104 4.70 5.23 -3.32
CA LYS A 104 5.42 6.51 -3.36
C LYS A 104 6.40 6.54 -4.53
N PRO A 105 6.59 7.70 -5.19
CA PRO A 105 7.58 7.83 -6.25
C PRO A 105 8.98 7.41 -5.75
N LEU A 106 9.68 6.60 -6.54
CA LEU A 106 11.05 6.21 -6.24
C LEU A 106 12.00 7.39 -6.47
N ASP A 107 13.03 7.52 -5.64
CA ASP A 107 14.05 8.57 -5.77
C ASP A 107 14.68 8.60 -7.18
N PRO A 108 15.00 9.79 -7.73
CA PRO A 108 15.69 9.92 -9.01
C PRO A 108 16.99 9.10 -9.11
N SER A 109 17.72 8.98 -8.00
CA SER A 109 18.99 8.23 -7.92
C SER A 109 18.82 6.73 -8.16
N ARG A 110 17.64 6.17 -7.90
CA ARG A 110 17.38 4.75 -8.12
C ARG A 110 17.21 4.45 -9.59
N TRP A 111 16.76 5.39 -10.41
CA TRP A 111 16.53 5.14 -11.83
C TRP A 111 17.83 5.17 -12.64
N SER A 112 17.98 4.22 -13.57
CA SER A 112 19.03 4.32 -14.59
C SER A 112 18.79 5.55 -15.47
N ALA A 113 19.88 6.09 -16.04
CA ALA A 113 19.85 7.24 -16.94
C ALA A 113 18.69 7.14 -17.94
N PRO A 114 17.88 8.21 -18.12
CA PRO A 114 16.67 8.16 -18.93
C PRO A 114 17.02 7.71 -20.37
N PRO A 115 16.43 6.60 -20.87
CA PRO A 115 16.80 6.08 -22.19
C PRO A 115 16.16 6.84 -23.37
N SER A 116 15.37 7.89 -23.12
CA SER A 116 14.61 8.66 -24.12
C SER A 116 13.84 9.79 -23.43
N ASN A 117 13.18 10.65 -24.20
CA ASN A 117 12.36 11.83 -23.84
C ASN A 117 11.20 11.58 -22.82
N GLU A 118 11.19 10.44 -22.14
CA GLU A 118 10.19 10.07 -21.14
C GLU A 118 10.51 10.72 -19.79
N SER A 119 9.59 11.57 -19.33
CA SER A 119 9.76 12.29 -18.07
C SER A 119 9.87 11.34 -16.88
N PHE A 120 10.56 11.79 -15.83
CA PHE A 120 10.64 11.07 -14.55
C PHE A 120 9.25 10.82 -13.93
N ALA A 121 8.32 11.77 -14.07
CA ALA A 121 6.94 11.62 -13.62
C ALA A 121 6.21 10.49 -14.36
N THR A 122 6.39 10.37 -15.68
CA THR A 122 5.79 9.29 -16.48
C THR A 122 6.31 7.91 -16.06
N ARG A 123 7.62 7.78 -15.79
CA ARG A 123 8.20 6.51 -15.32
C ARG A 123 7.66 6.11 -13.95
N ASN A 124 7.58 7.04 -13.01
CA ASN A 124 6.99 6.78 -11.69
C ASN A 124 5.51 6.45 -11.76
N SER A 125 4.75 7.08 -12.67
CA SER A 125 3.34 6.74 -12.90
C SER A 125 3.17 5.30 -13.42
N LYS A 126 4.03 4.85 -14.35
CA LYS A 126 4.02 3.45 -14.82
C LYS A 126 4.44 2.47 -13.73
N PHE A 127 5.39 2.85 -12.88
CA PHE A 127 5.81 2.05 -11.73
C PHE A 127 4.68 1.89 -10.72
N SER A 128 4.04 2.98 -10.32
CA SER A 128 2.92 2.94 -9.39
C SER A 128 1.74 2.15 -9.97
N GLU A 129 1.51 2.17 -11.28
CA GLU A 129 0.50 1.32 -11.93
C GLU A 129 0.78 -0.18 -11.75
N LEU A 130 2.04 -0.62 -11.85
CA LEU A 130 2.41 -2.02 -11.59
C LEU A 130 2.26 -2.38 -10.11
N VAL A 131 2.64 -1.48 -9.20
CA VAL A 131 2.45 -1.68 -7.76
C VAL A 131 0.96 -1.84 -7.42
N VAL A 132 0.09 -0.99 -8.01
CA VAL A 132 -1.36 -1.10 -7.88
C VAL A 132 -1.85 -2.47 -8.36
N LYS A 133 -1.36 -2.99 -9.50
CA LYS A 133 -1.72 -4.34 -9.99
C LYS A 133 -1.32 -5.44 -9.00
N CYS A 134 -0.17 -5.32 -8.36
CA CYS A 134 0.29 -6.27 -7.33
C CYS A 134 -0.60 -6.19 -6.08
N LEU A 135 -0.95 -4.99 -5.61
CA LEU A 135 -1.87 -4.79 -4.49
C LEU A 135 -3.26 -5.31 -4.78
N ILE A 136 -3.80 -5.12 -5.99
CA ILE A 136 -5.08 -5.71 -6.40
C ILE A 136 -5.04 -7.24 -6.27
N LYS A 137 -3.96 -7.88 -6.71
CA LYS A 137 -3.79 -9.34 -6.61
C LYS A 137 -3.79 -9.81 -5.15
N LEU A 138 -3.05 -9.17 -4.26
CA LEU A 138 -3.04 -9.51 -2.83
C LEU A 138 -4.39 -9.25 -2.15
N THR A 139 -4.99 -8.09 -2.43
CA THR A 139 -6.25 -7.68 -1.81
C THR A 139 -7.40 -8.62 -2.20
N LYS A 140 -7.43 -9.12 -3.44
CA LYS A 140 -8.45 -10.08 -3.91
C LYS A 140 -8.50 -11.38 -3.12
N VAL A 141 -7.38 -11.83 -2.56
CA VAL A 141 -7.29 -13.08 -1.78
C VAL A 141 -7.29 -12.84 -0.26
N LEU A 142 -7.33 -11.58 0.16
CA LEU A 142 -7.26 -11.18 1.56
C LEU A 142 -8.40 -11.81 2.38
N GLN A 143 -9.61 -11.85 1.84
CA GLN A 143 -10.78 -12.44 2.51
C GLN A 143 -10.59 -13.91 2.87
N ASN A 144 -9.76 -14.64 2.12
CA ASN A 144 -9.47 -16.07 2.35
C ASN A 144 -8.24 -16.30 3.24
N THR A 145 -7.49 -15.25 3.57
CA THR A 145 -6.17 -15.34 4.21
C THR A 145 -6.01 -14.37 5.38
N THR A 146 -7.12 -13.98 5.99
CA THR A 146 -7.20 -12.96 7.05
C THR A 146 -6.40 -13.31 8.31
N TYR A 147 -6.25 -14.60 8.61
CA TYR A 147 -5.51 -15.11 9.78
C TYR A 147 -3.98 -15.08 9.59
N GLU A 148 -3.49 -14.86 8.38
CA GLU A 148 -2.05 -14.81 8.07
C GLU A 148 -1.49 -13.38 8.04
N VAL A 149 -2.29 -12.40 8.45
CA VAL A 149 -1.97 -10.98 8.30
C VAL A 149 -1.97 -10.28 9.67
N ASP A 150 -0.87 -9.58 9.96
CA ASP A 150 -0.77 -8.67 11.10
C ASP A 150 -1.35 -7.29 10.72
N LEU A 151 -2.55 -7.02 11.24
CA LEU A 151 -3.29 -5.79 10.92
C LEU A 151 -2.64 -4.54 11.50
N ASP A 152 -2.02 -4.63 12.68
CA ASP A 152 -1.40 -3.49 13.35
C ASP A 152 -0.33 -2.88 12.45
N ARG A 153 0.51 -3.75 11.87
CA ARG A 153 1.58 -3.36 10.96
C ARG A 153 1.06 -2.80 9.64
N ILE A 154 0.01 -3.41 9.06
CA ILE A 154 -0.57 -2.90 7.81
C ILE A 154 -1.22 -1.53 8.03
N LEU A 155 -2.00 -1.37 9.10
CA LEU A 155 -2.64 -0.11 9.43
C LEU A 155 -1.61 0.98 9.73
N GLN A 156 -0.51 0.65 10.42
CA GLN A 156 0.63 1.55 10.56
C GLN A 156 1.22 1.94 9.21
N SER A 157 1.45 0.99 8.30
CA SER A 157 1.98 1.28 6.96
C SER A 157 1.04 2.19 6.14
N ILE A 158 -0.28 1.98 6.22
CA ILE A 158 -1.28 2.84 5.59
C ILE A 158 -1.26 4.24 6.22
N HIS A 159 -1.19 4.32 7.55
CA HIS A 159 -1.11 5.58 8.27
C HIS A 159 0.10 6.40 7.81
N VAL A 160 1.30 5.80 7.79
CA VAL A 160 2.53 6.47 7.35
C VAL A 160 2.41 6.95 5.90
N TYR A 161 1.80 6.16 5.02
CA TYR A 161 1.55 6.57 3.64
C TYR A 161 0.63 7.80 3.56
N LEU A 162 -0.51 7.77 4.26
CA LEU A 162 -1.49 8.87 4.27
C LEU A 162 -0.93 10.14 4.94
N GLN A 163 -0.14 9.98 6.01
CA GLN A 163 0.45 11.11 6.72
C GLN A 163 1.44 11.86 5.83
N ASP A 164 2.26 11.14 5.06
CA ASP A 164 3.23 11.76 4.17
C ASP A 164 2.58 12.47 2.98
N LEU A 165 1.48 11.95 2.44
CA LEU A 165 0.68 12.68 1.44
C LEU A 165 0.17 14.01 2.00
N GLY A 166 -0.34 14.01 3.24
CA GLY A 166 -0.79 15.24 3.90
C GLY A 166 0.34 16.25 4.13
N LYS A 167 1.56 15.80 4.47
CA LYS A 167 2.73 16.68 4.64
C LYS A 167 3.17 17.35 3.34
N GLU A 168 3.13 16.64 2.22
CA GLU A 168 3.51 17.19 0.91
C GLU A 168 2.51 18.26 0.43
N GLU A 169 1.21 18.08 0.68
CA GLU A 169 0.19 19.10 0.40
C GLU A 169 0.34 20.33 1.31
N ILE A 170 0.60 20.13 2.61
CA ILE A 170 0.85 21.22 3.56
C ILE A 170 2.12 22.00 3.15
N ARG A 171 3.22 21.31 2.83
CA ARG A 171 4.46 21.96 2.36
C ARG A 171 4.25 22.76 1.07
N GLY A 172 3.46 22.25 0.12
CA GLY A 172 3.10 22.97 -1.10
C GLY A 172 2.32 24.26 -0.82
N VAL A 173 1.43 24.26 0.18
CA VAL A 173 0.65 25.44 0.59
C VAL A 173 1.51 26.46 1.36
N TYR A 174 2.45 26.02 2.21
CA TYR A 174 3.34 26.90 2.97
C TYR A 174 4.49 27.50 2.13
N LEU A 175 5.01 26.79 1.13
CA LEU A 175 6.02 27.32 0.19
C LEU A 175 5.46 28.41 -0.75
N LEU A 176 4.16 28.38 -1.04
CA LEU A 176 3.48 29.43 -1.82
C LEU A 176 3.01 30.63 -0.95
N ARG A 177 3.19 30.58 0.38
CA ARG A 177 2.68 31.61 1.28
C ARG A 177 3.63 31.90 2.46
N LEU A 178 4.72 32.62 2.21
CA LEU A 178 5.28 33.55 3.20
C LEU A 178 5.90 34.76 2.49
N PRO A 179 5.92 36.00 3.07
CA PRO A 179 5.34 36.44 4.35
C PRO A 179 4.66 37.85 4.29
N THR A 180 3.36 37.97 4.60
CA THR A 180 2.82 39.29 5.02
C THR A 180 1.59 39.20 5.94
N ILE A 181 0.84 38.09 5.92
CA ILE A 181 -0.47 38.01 6.62
C ILE A 181 -0.45 37.08 7.85
N MET A 182 0.61 36.27 8.02
CA MET A 182 0.72 35.30 9.13
C MET A 182 0.89 35.90 10.53
N MET A 183 1.15 37.21 10.65
CA MET A 183 1.20 37.87 11.96
C MET A 183 -0.18 38.33 12.46
N HIS A 184 -1.15 38.56 11.56
CA HIS A 184 -2.48 39.06 11.93
C HIS A 184 -3.53 37.97 12.09
N LEU A 185 -3.38 36.81 11.42
CA LEU A 185 -4.36 35.72 11.53
C LEU A 185 -4.25 34.94 12.85
N HIS A 186 -3.08 34.91 13.49
CA HIS A 186 -2.93 34.23 14.78
C HIS A 186 -3.72 34.94 15.90
N PHE A 187 -3.98 36.25 15.76
CA PHE A 187 -4.79 37.04 16.70
C PHE A 187 -6.30 36.81 16.56
N VAL A 188 -6.79 36.48 15.35
CA VAL A 188 -8.23 36.27 15.08
C VAL A 188 -8.65 34.82 15.36
N ILE A 189 -7.76 33.86 15.17
CA ILE A 189 -8.06 32.43 15.42
C ILE A 189 -8.26 32.12 16.90
N HIS A 190 -7.70 32.92 17.82
CA HIS A 190 -7.92 32.71 19.26
C HIS A 190 -9.33 33.15 19.73
N ASN A 191 -10.06 33.99 18.99
CA ASN A 191 -11.23 34.70 19.51
C ASN A 191 -12.60 34.29 18.94
N HIS A 192 -12.68 33.26 18.10
CA HIS A 192 -13.99 32.71 17.68
C HIS A 192 -14.05 31.20 17.87
N ASN A 193 -14.26 30.85 19.14
CA ASN A 193 -14.48 29.53 19.69
C ASN A 193 -15.85 28.92 19.27
N GLN A 194 -16.20 28.94 17.98
CA GLN A 194 -17.48 28.41 17.44
C GLN A 194 -17.38 27.73 16.05
N LEU A 195 -16.19 27.25 15.66
CA LEU A 195 -16.04 26.34 14.49
C LEU A 195 -15.42 24.99 14.89
N VAL A 196 -15.82 24.49 16.06
CA VAL A 196 -15.61 23.11 16.43
C VAL A 196 -16.42 22.23 15.47
N THR A 197 -15.74 21.33 14.77
CA THR A 197 -16.23 20.31 13.82
C THR A 197 -16.63 20.79 12.41
N LYS A 198 -15.62 21.02 11.55
CA LYS A 198 -15.68 20.57 10.15
C LYS A 198 -14.42 19.73 9.88
N PRO A 199 -14.53 18.42 9.62
CA PRO A 199 -13.37 17.63 9.28
C PRO A 199 -12.80 18.16 7.96
N ILE A 200 -11.48 18.34 7.91
CA ILE A 200 -10.69 18.84 6.76
C ILE A 200 -10.78 17.90 5.52
N ILE A 201 -11.73 16.96 5.48
CA ILE A 201 -11.91 15.98 4.41
C ILE A 201 -12.68 16.56 3.21
N THR A 202 -13.16 17.80 3.30
CA THR A 202 -13.74 18.52 2.15
C THR A 202 -12.87 19.69 1.71
N SER A 203 -11.68 19.39 1.19
CA SER A 203 -11.06 20.27 0.20
C SER A 203 -10.14 19.45 -0.72
N ASN A 204 -10.68 19.05 -1.88
CA ASN A 204 -9.93 18.76 -3.09
C ASN A 204 -8.71 17.81 -2.94
N LEU A 205 -8.88 16.65 -2.29
CA LEU A 205 -7.87 15.59 -2.34
C LEU A 205 -7.60 15.21 -3.80
N ALA A 206 -6.35 15.44 -4.25
CA ALA A 206 -5.71 14.97 -5.47
C ALA A 206 -6.67 14.62 -6.64
N GLY A 207 -6.61 15.44 -7.70
CA GLY A 207 -7.49 15.38 -8.88
C GLY A 207 -7.94 13.96 -9.26
N ALA A 208 -9.23 13.84 -9.60
CA ALA A 208 -10.11 12.67 -9.76
C ALA A 208 -9.55 11.28 -10.21
N ASP A 209 -8.26 11.11 -10.51
CA ASP A 209 -7.61 9.86 -10.89
C ASP A 209 -6.25 9.57 -10.22
N ASP A 210 -6.05 9.94 -8.94
CA ASP A 210 -4.90 9.43 -8.16
C ASP A 210 -5.09 7.93 -7.83
N LYS A 211 -4.64 7.08 -8.77
CA LYS A 211 -4.70 5.61 -8.67
C LYS A 211 -3.99 5.07 -7.42
N PRO A 212 -2.77 5.54 -7.04
CA PRO A 212 -2.13 5.15 -5.78
C PRO A 212 -2.98 5.40 -4.53
N LEU A 213 -3.50 6.62 -4.35
CA LEU A 213 -4.34 6.94 -3.18
C LEU A 213 -5.63 6.11 -3.17
N ARG A 214 -6.27 5.95 -4.34
CA ARG A 214 -7.46 5.09 -4.47
C ARG A 214 -7.16 3.66 -4.03
N MET A 215 -6.02 3.09 -4.44
CA MET A 215 -5.64 1.73 -4.06
C MET A 215 -5.42 1.59 -2.55
N VAL A 216 -4.75 2.55 -1.90
CA VAL A 216 -4.60 2.53 -0.43
C VAL A 216 -5.95 2.60 0.29
N LYS A 217 -6.87 3.45 -0.19
CA LYS A 217 -8.25 3.50 0.31
C LYS A 217 -8.97 2.16 0.11
N THR A 218 -8.79 1.50 -1.04
CA THR A 218 -9.36 0.17 -1.31
C THR A 218 -8.80 -0.90 -0.35
N VAL A 219 -7.49 -0.93 -0.11
CA VAL A 219 -6.90 -1.86 0.89
C VAL A 219 -7.51 -1.59 2.26
N LEU A 220 -7.55 -0.33 2.70
CA LEU A 220 -8.13 0.04 3.99
C LEU A 220 -9.61 -0.33 4.09
N HIS A 221 -10.38 -0.12 3.03
CA HIS A 221 -11.79 -0.50 2.96
C HIS A 221 -11.97 -2.01 3.14
N GLU A 222 -11.21 -2.85 2.43
CA GLU A 222 -11.30 -4.31 2.59
C GLU A 222 -10.88 -4.76 3.99
N LEU A 223 -9.88 -4.12 4.62
CA LEU A 223 -9.50 -4.42 6.00
C LEU A 223 -10.63 -4.05 6.99
N VAL A 224 -11.24 -2.86 6.83
CA VAL A 224 -12.38 -2.43 7.65
C VAL A 224 -13.54 -3.41 7.49
N LYS A 225 -13.88 -3.78 6.25
CA LYS A 225 -14.95 -4.73 5.96
C LYS A 225 -14.74 -6.10 6.57
N LEU A 226 -13.50 -6.55 6.65
CA LEU A 226 -13.16 -7.84 7.24
C LEU A 226 -13.25 -7.86 8.77
N ARG A 227 -13.02 -6.72 9.43
CA ARG A 227 -12.96 -6.65 10.89
C ARG A 227 -14.13 -5.90 11.52
N GLY A 228 -14.84 -5.07 10.78
CA GLY A 228 -15.80 -4.11 11.32
C GLY A 228 -15.16 -3.22 12.37
N THR A 229 -15.90 -2.93 13.44
CA THR A 229 -15.46 -2.04 14.53
C THR A 229 -14.23 -2.56 15.29
N ALA A 230 -13.96 -3.87 15.32
CA ALA A 230 -12.74 -4.42 15.93
C ALA A 230 -11.47 -3.87 15.30
N ILE A 231 -11.50 -3.33 14.07
CA ILE A 231 -10.32 -2.77 13.43
C ILE A 231 -9.66 -1.68 14.28
N LYS A 232 -10.44 -0.95 15.10
CA LYS A 232 -9.91 0.07 16.01
C LYS A 232 -8.98 -0.51 17.08
N GLY A 233 -9.19 -1.78 17.46
CA GLY A 233 -8.29 -2.51 18.37
C GLY A 233 -6.91 -2.81 17.76
N HIS A 234 -6.77 -2.71 16.43
CA HIS A 234 -5.50 -2.95 15.71
C HIS A 234 -4.73 -1.65 15.43
N LEU A 235 -5.06 -0.56 16.11
CA LEU A 235 -4.38 0.73 15.95
C LEU A 235 -3.26 0.95 16.96
N SER A 236 -2.81 -0.13 17.64
CA SER A 236 -1.77 -0.09 18.68
C SER A 236 -0.45 0.54 18.18
N MET A 237 -0.12 0.31 16.90
CA MET A 237 1.11 0.79 16.25
C MET A 237 0.93 2.13 15.53
N VAL A 238 -0.29 2.69 15.50
CA VAL A 238 -0.53 4.01 14.90
C VAL A 238 -0.31 5.06 16.00
N PRO A 239 0.65 5.98 15.84
CA PRO A 239 0.89 7.02 16.83
C PRO A 239 -0.37 7.91 16.92
N VAL A 240 -1.03 7.89 18.07
CA VAL A 240 -2.10 8.83 18.40
C VAL A 240 -1.41 10.00 19.11
N ASP A 241 -0.87 10.93 18.33
CA ASP A 241 -0.29 12.16 18.91
C ASP A 241 -1.41 12.91 19.65
N MET A 242 -1.10 13.40 20.86
CA MET A 242 -2.08 14.03 21.77
C MET A 242 -2.73 15.31 21.20
N GLU A 243 -2.19 15.88 20.12
CA GLU A 243 -2.65 17.15 19.52
C GLU A 243 -3.45 16.98 18.23
N LEU A 244 -3.28 15.89 17.47
CA LEU A 244 -3.95 15.68 16.19
C LEU A 244 -4.37 14.22 16.01
N LEU A 245 -5.66 14.00 15.78
CA LEU A 245 -6.21 12.68 15.45
C LEU A 245 -5.58 12.14 14.16
N PRO A 246 -5.09 10.89 14.16
CA PRO A 246 -4.54 10.24 12.97
C PRO A 246 -5.53 10.27 11.79
N ILE A 247 -5.09 10.73 10.62
CA ILE A 247 -5.91 10.83 9.39
C ILE A 247 -6.61 9.51 9.06
N ILE A 248 -5.93 8.38 9.31
CA ILE A 248 -6.46 7.03 9.08
C ILE A 248 -7.77 6.77 9.85
N LEU A 249 -7.94 7.34 11.05
CA LEU A 249 -9.16 7.16 11.84
C LEU A 249 -10.38 7.68 11.11
N ALA A 250 -10.26 8.85 10.46
CA ALA A 250 -11.39 9.41 9.73
C ALA A 250 -11.79 8.55 8.53
N TYR A 251 -10.83 7.90 7.87
CA TYR A 251 -11.12 6.93 6.81
C TYR A 251 -11.75 5.65 7.35
N ILE A 252 -11.30 5.15 8.50
CA ILE A 252 -11.89 3.99 9.18
C ILE A 252 -13.34 4.29 9.56
N ASP A 253 -13.58 5.41 10.24
CA ASP A 253 -14.92 5.83 10.67
C ASP A 253 -15.86 6.02 9.48
N HIS A 254 -15.37 6.64 8.41
CA HIS A 254 -16.14 6.78 7.18
C HIS A 254 -16.52 5.42 6.58
N ASN A 255 -15.58 4.48 6.51
CA ASN A 255 -15.85 3.13 6.02
C ASN A 255 -16.87 2.39 6.90
N LEU A 256 -16.74 2.44 8.22
CA LEU A 256 -17.68 1.83 9.16
C LEU A 256 -19.09 2.42 9.02
N GLN A 257 -19.19 3.73 8.86
CA GLN A 257 -20.48 4.41 8.61
C GLN A 257 -21.11 3.96 7.29
N GLN A 258 -20.32 3.79 6.23
CA GLN A 258 -20.83 3.29 4.96
C GLN A 258 -21.34 1.85 5.07
N GLU A 259 -20.66 0.98 5.83
CA GLU A 259 -21.13 -0.39 6.05
C GLU A 259 -22.46 -0.43 6.80
N LEU A 260 -22.59 0.35 7.89
CA LEU A 260 -23.85 0.46 8.63
C LEU A 260 -24.97 1.02 7.75
N SER A 261 -24.68 2.05 6.94
CA SER A 261 -25.64 2.62 5.99
C SER A 261 -26.11 1.59 4.95
N ALA A 262 -25.20 0.76 4.44
CA ALA A 262 -25.54 -0.32 3.52
C ALA A 262 -26.45 -1.38 4.17
N ILE A 263 -26.20 -1.72 5.44
CA ILE A 263 -27.06 -2.64 6.22
C ILE A 263 -28.46 -2.03 6.39
N PHE A 264 -28.56 -0.76 6.81
CA PHE A 264 -29.86 -0.10 6.96
C PHE A 264 -30.62 -0.01 5.63
N LYS A 265 -29.91 0.22 4.52
CA LYS A 265 -30.52 0.20 3.20
C LYS A 265 -31.09 -1.18 2.85
N LYS A 266 -30.40 -2.28 3.20
CA LYS A 266 -30.94 -3.65 3.04
C LYS A 266 -32.16 -3.89 3.91
N ILE A 267 -32.14 -3.41 5.16
CA ILE A 267 -33.29 -3.51 6.08
C ILE A 267 -34.53 -2.81 5.51
N GLY A 268 -34.34 -1.67 4.84
CA GLY A 268 -35.41 -0.91 4.20
C GLY A 268 -36.01 -1.54 2.93
N ASP A 269 -35.40 -2.60 2.38
CA ASP A 269 -35.87 -3.30 1.18
C ASP A 269 -36.51 -4.66 1.54
N LYS A 270 -37.76 -4.87 1.12
CA LYS A 270 -38.55 -6.07 1.41
C LYS A 270 -37.87 -7.38 0.99
N GLN A 271 -37.04 -7.37 -0.06
CA GLN A 271 -36.32 -8.55 -0.54
C GLN A 271 -35.04 -8.87 0.25
N THR A 272 -34.42 -7.86 0.88
CA THR A 272 -33.13 -8.01 1.57
C THR A 272 -33.20 -7.74 3.08
N CYS A 273 -34.40 -7.47 3.60
CA CYS A 273 -34.64 -7.13 5.00
C CYS A 273 -34.13 -8.19 5.98
N SER A 274 -34.39 -9.48 5.71
CA SER A 274 -33.90 -10.59 6.54
C SER A 274 -32.37 -10.68 6.57
N ILE A 275 -31.71 -10.40 5.44
CA ILE A 275 -30.25 -10.37 5.32
C ILE A 275 -29.69 -9.20 6.13
N GLY A 276 -30.28 -8.00 5.99
CA GLY A 276 -29.85 -6.81 6.72
C GLY A 276 -30.00 -6.96 8.24
N LEU A 277 -31.11 -7.54 8.71
CA LEU A 277 -31.33 -7.81 10.13
C LEU A 277 -30.33 -8.84 10.68
N TYR A 278 -30.00 -9.86 9.91
CA TYR A 278 -28.99 -10.86 10.29
C TYR A 278 -27.57 -10.27 10.35
N GLU A 279 -27.20 -9.43 9.39
CA GLU A 279 -25.94 -8.69 9.39
C GLU A 279 -25.84 -7.75 10.60
N LEU A 280 -26.92 -7.01 10.91
CA LEU A 280 -27.00 -6.14 12.07
C LEU A 280 -26.86 -6.94 13.39
N TYR A 281 -27.60 -8.04 13.52
CA TYR A 281 -27.52 -8.92 14.69
C TYR A 281 -26.12 -9.52 14.89
N ARG A 282 -25.47 -9.94 13.81
CA ARG A 282 -24.09 -10.47 13.87
C ARG A 282 -23.12 -9.41 14.40
N ILE A 283 -23.28 -8.15 13.99
CA ILE A 283 -22.44 -7.04 14.48
C ILE A 283 -22.70 -6.80 15.98
N THR A 284 -23.96 -6.77 16.44
CA THR A 284 -24.27 -6.54 17.86
C THR A 284 -23.80 -7.70 18.76
N GLN A 285 -23.79 -8.95 18.27
CA GLN A 285 -23.24 -10.09 18.99
C GLN A 285 -21.71 -10.07 19.10
N LEU A 286 -21.03 -9.59 18.06
CA LEU A 286 -19.57 -9.44 18.08
C LEU A 286 -19.12 -8.24 18.94
N TYR A 287 -20.02 -7.27 19.19
CA TYR A 287 -19.72 -6.02 19.87
C TYR A 287 -20.86 -5.55 20.80
N PRO A 288 -21.05 -6.19 21.97
CA PRO A 288 -22.16 -5.90 22.89
C PRO A 288 -22.07 -4.56 23.65
N GLN A 289 -21.05 -3.74 23.39
CA GLN A 289 -20.75 -2.49 24.11
C GLN A 289 -20.92 -1.24 23.21
N VAL A 290 -21.68 -1.35 22.11
CA VAL A 290 -22.15 -0.21 21.31
C VAL A 290 -23.61 0.04 21.62
#